data_AF-A0A1B6C4H5-F1
#
_entry.id   AF-A0A1B6C4H5-F1
#
_cell.length_a   1.000
_cell.length_b   1.000
_cell.length_c   1.000
_cell.angle_alpha   90.00
_cell.angle_beta   90.00
_cell.angle_gamma   90.00
#
_symmetry.space_group_name_H-M   'P 1'
#
loop_
_entity.id
_entity.type
_entity.pdbx_description
1 polymer ?
#
loop_
_entity_poly.entity_id
_entity_poly.type
_entity_poly.pdbx_seq_one_letter_code
_entity_poly.pdbx_strand_id
1 'polypeptide(L)'
;MDFRGKTDINNEEYEAQFFNFTSSDVAETVKQILEDEVMTSFNKMKDCILTHCTCKEDVDQLNLTMSALTNEYRKIITAKCVKLKENVHKIIKIPEHILLPEDACQKEQYTIEEELNLDKEIADLQRKFKNALCMQLLLK
;
A
#
# COMPACT_ATOMS: atom_id res chain seq x y z
N MET A 1 -10.91 21.01 -20.08
CA MET A 1 -9.83 20.88 -19.09
C MET A 1 -9.25 19.49 -19.25
N ASP A 2 -7.98 19.41 -19.61
CA ASP A 2 -7.26 18.19 -19.92
C ASP A 2 -6.81 17.53 -18.61
N PHE A 3 -7.38 16.37 -18.27
CA PHE A 3 -7.14 15.66 -16.99
C PHE A 3 -5.93 14.70 -17.04
N ARG A 4 -5.04 14.84 -18.03
CA ARG A 4 -3.87 13.93 -18.22
C ARG A 4 -2.65 14.30 -17.37
N GLY A 5 -2.83 14.44 -16.05
CA GLY A 5 -1.74 14.90 -15.17
C GLY A 5 -1.66 14.31 -13.76
N LYS A 6 -2.36 13.20 -13.44
CA LYS A 6 -2.36 12.62 -12.08
C LYS A 6 -2.39 11.08 -12.05
N THR A 7 -1.62 10.40 -12.89
CA THR A 7 -1.76 8.93 -13.04
C THR A 7 -0.92 8.08 -12.09
N ASP A 8 0.04 8.63 -11.34
CA ASP A 8 1.01 7.77 -10.63
C ASP A 8 0.87 7.73 -9.10
N ILE A 9 0.13 8.68 -8.48
CA ILE A 9 -0.06 8.70 -7.02
C ILE A 9 -1.32 7.91 -6.59
N ASN A 10 -2.24 7.62 -7.52
CA ASN A 10 -3.59 7.14 -7.21
C ASN A 10 -3.83 5.64 -7.46
N ASN A 11 -2.84 4.91 -7.95
CA ASN A 11 -2.99 3.54 -8.49
C ASN A 11 -2.58 2.41 -7.53
N GLU A 12 -2.34 2.71 -6.25
CA GLU A 12 -2.14 1.66 -5.23
C GLU A 12 -3.12 1.79 -4.06
N GLU A 13 -3.84 2.92 -3.94
CA GLU A 13 -4.79 3.15 -2.83
C GLU A 13 -6.02 2.23 -2.93
N TYR A 14 -6.50 2.00 -4.15
CA TYR A 14 -7.66 1.14 -4.39
C TYR A 14 -7.31 -0.35 -4.15
N GLU A 15 -6.13 -0.76 -4.60
CA GLU A 15 -5.56 -2.06 -4.27
C GLU A 15 -5.34 -2.21 -2.77
N ALA A 16 -4.82 -1.18 -2.10
CA ALA A 16 -4.58 -1.20 -0.67
C ALA A 16 -5.89 -1.30 0.14
N GLN A 17 -6.98 -0.69 -0.32
CA GLN A 17 -8.31 -0.86 0.28
C GLN A 17 -8.74 -2.33 0.29
N PHE A 18 -8.47 -3.06 -0.80
CA PHE A 18 -8.88 -4.46 -0.91
C PHE A 18 -7.91 -5.42 -0.22
N PHE A 19 -6.61 -5.26 -0.45
CA PHE A 19 -5.58 -6.20 0.01
C PHE A 19 -4.99 -5.86 1.39
N ASN A 20 -5.20 -4.65 1.90
CA ASN A 20 -4.55 -4.10 3.10
C ASN A 20 -3.01 -4.02 3.02
N PHE A 21 -2.45 -4.05 1.81
CA PHE A 21 -1.04 -3.82 1.54
C PHE A 21 -0.86 -3.31 0.10
N THR A 22 0.27 -2.64 -0.15
CA THR A 22 0.64 -2.14 -1.47
C THR A 22 1.71 -3.02 -2.14
N SER A 23 1.91 -2.83 -3.44
CA SER A 23 3.00 -3.48 -4.16
C SER A 23 4.37 -3.07 -3.59
N SER A 24 4.45 -1.85 -3.06
CA SER A 24 5.62 -1.29 -2.38
C SER A 24 5.91 -2.03 -1.07
N ASP A 25 4.89 -2.30 -0.26
CA ASP A 25 5.04 -2.99 1.03
C ASP A 25 5.61 -4.40 0.83
N VAL A 26 5.12 -5.13 -0.17
CA VAL A 26 5.62 -6.47 -0.53
C VAL A 26 7.08 -6.39 -0.96
N ALA A 27 7.43 -5.46 -1.85
CA ALA A 27 8.80 -5.34 -2.35
C ALA A 27 9.81 -4.97 -1.25
N GLU A 28 9.41 -4.08 -0.32
CA GLU A 28 10.25 -3.69 0.81
C GLU A 28 10.37 -4.83 1.84
N THR A 29 9.28 -5.53 2.13
CA THR A 29 9.31 -6.69 3.04
C THR A 29 10.24 -7.79 2.52
N VAL A 30 10.15 -8.12 1.22
CA VAL A 30 11.05 -9.09 0.59
C VAL A 30 12.50 -8.62 0.61
N LYS A 31 12.74 -7.32 0.37
CA LYS A 31 14.09 -6.75 0.45
C LYS A 31 14.69 -6.90 1.85
N GLN A 32 13.92 -6.61 2.89
CA GLN A 32 14.36 -6.74 4.29
C GLN A 32 14.69 -8.19 4.66
N ILE A 33 13.80 -9.13 4.33
CA ILE A 33 14.04 -10.56 4.57
C ILE A 33 15.32 -11.04 3.88
N LEU A 34 15.52 -10.65 2.61
CA LEU A 34 16.71 -11.01 1.86
C LEU A 34 17.97 -10.32 2.40
N GLU A 35 17.86 -9.10 2.88
CA GLU A 35 18.97 -8.40 3.53
C GLU A 35 19.38 -9.13 4.81
N ASP A 36 18.44 -9.47 5.68
CA ASP A 36 18.72 -10.17 6.94
C ASP A 36 19.39 -11.53 6.73
N GLU A 37 18.89 -12.33 5.78
CA GLU A 37 19.44 -13.65 5.46
C GLU A 37 20.85 -13.58 4.87
N VAL A 38 21.07 -12.65 3.94
CA VAL A 38 22.38 -12.47 3.31
C VAL A 38 23.39 -11.89 4.29
N MET A 39 23.00 -10.92 5.12
CA MET A 39 23.88 -10.36 6.14
C MET A 39 24.24 -11.41 7.20
N THR A 40 23.29 -12.25 7.60
CA THR A 40 23.54 -13.41 8.47
C THR A 40 24.56 -14.36 7.83
N SER A 41 24.43 -14.63 6.54
CA SER A 41 25.34 -15.50 5.79
C SER A 41 26.74 -14.89 5.66
N PHE A 42 26.85 -13.58 5.40
CA PHE A 42 28.12 -12.87 5.34
C PHE A 42 28.83 -12.84 6.69
N ASN A 43 28.11 -12.66 7.79
CA ASN A 43 28.67 -12.74 9.14
C ASN A 43 29.20 -14.15 9.44
N LYS A 44 28.43 -15.20 9.14
CA LYS A 44 28.91 -16.59 9.27
C LYS A 44 30.17 -16.86 8.44
N MET A 45 30.21 -16.35 7.21
CA MET A 45 31.38 -16.45 6.34
C MET A 45 32.60 -15.74 6.94
N LYS A 46 32.41 -14.53 7.49
CA LYS A 46 33.46 -13.77 8.16
C LYS A 46 34.00 -14.53 9.37
N ASP A 47 33.11 -15.05 10.22
CA ASP A 47 33.49 -15.78 11.43
C ASP A 47 34.26 -17.07 11.08
N CYS A 48 33.84 -17.77 10.01
CA CYS A 48 34.54 -18.95 9.50
C CYS A 48 35.97 -18.61 9.05
N ILE A 49 36.13 -17.52 8.27
CA ILE A 49 37.45 -17.04 7.82
C ILE A 49 38.32 -16.67 9.03
N LEU A 50 37.79 -15.92 9.99
CA LEU A 50 38.53 -15.51 11.20
C LEU A 50 38.94 -16.70 12.08
N THR A 51 38.14 -17.77 12.10
CA THR A 51 38.41 -18.96 12.91
C THR A 51 39.45 -19.87 12.25
N HIS A 52 39.41 -20.00 10.93
CA HIS A 52 40.23 -20.98 10.19
C HIS A 52 41.45 -20.41 9.48
N CYS A 53 41.51 -19.11 9.20
CA CYS A 53 42.68 -18.46 8.60
C CYS A 53 43.59 -17.90 9.70
N THR A 54 44.86 -18.32 9.69
CA THR A 54 45.87 -18.01 10.73
C THR A 54 46.45 -16.59 10.66
N CYS A 55 46.19 -15.83 9.59
CA CYS A 55 46.71 -14.48 9.41
C CYS A 55 45.82 -13.44 10.10
N LYS A 56 46.10 -13.15 11.38
CA LYS A 56 45.43 -12.10 12.16
C LYS A 56 45.76 -10.66 11.70
N GLU A 57 46.77 -10.50 10.84
CA GLU A 57 47.24 -9.18 10.37
C GLU A 57 46.30 -8.55 9.32
N ASP A 58 45.36 -9.32 8.74
CA ASP A 58 44.48 -8.86 7.65
C ASP A 58 42.99 -8.67 8.06
N VAL A 59 42.69 -8.60 9.37
CA VAL A 59 41.30 -8.48 9.87
C VAL A 59 40.63 -7.20 9.36
N ASP A 60 41.37 -6.09 9.30
CA ASP A 60 40.87 -4.82 8.79
C ASP A 60 40.58 -4.89 7.28
N GLN A 61 41.44 -5.58 6.53
CA GLN A 61 41.21 -5.83 5.10
C GLN A 61 39.99 -6.72 4.89
N LEU A 62 39.80 -7.76 5.70
CA LEU A 62 38.60 -8.61 5.66
C LEU A 62 37.34 -7.80 5.95
N ASN A 63 37.36 -6.93 6.96
CA ASN A 63 36.23 -6.03 7.27
C ASN A 63 35.90 -5.10 6.09
N LEU A 64 36.93 -4.54 5.45
CA LEU A 64 36.77 -3.67 4.29
C LEU A 64 36.17 -4.43 3.11
N THR A 65 36.66 -5.63 2.83
CA THR A 65 36.15 -6.49 1.74
C THR A 65 34.70 -6.93 2.00
N MET A 66 34.35 -7.32 3.23
CA MET A 66 32.97 -7.69 3.58
C MET A 66 32.01 -6.49 3.49
N SER A 67 32.46 -5.30 3.85
CA SER A 67 31.69 -4.06 3.69
C SER A 67 31.47 -3.73 2.20
N ALA A 68 32.50 -3.87 1.36
CA ALA A 68 32.38 -3.71 -0.08
C ALA A 68 31.39 -4.72 -0.69
N LEU A 69 31.48 -5.99 -0.29
CA LEU A 69 30.56 -7.05 -0.72
C LEU A 69 29.10 -6.74 -0.33
N THR A 70 28.90 -6.28 0.91
CA THR A 70 27.58 -5.85 1.41
C THR A 70 27.01 -4.70 0.56
N ASN A 71 27.83 -3.70 0.26
CA ASN A 71 27.40 -2.55 -0.54
C ASN A 71 27.05 -2.95 -1.98
N GLU A 72 27.83 -3.83 -2.61
CA GLU A 72 27.51 -4.36 -3.93
C GLU A 72 26.22 -5.18 -3.93
N TYR A 73 26.03 -6.03 -2.92
CA TYR A 73 24.77 -6.75 -2.73
C TYR A 73 23.58 -5.80 -2.63
N ARG A 74 23.67 -4.76 -1.78
CA ARG A 74 22.61 -3.74 -1.61
C ARG A 74 22.25 -3.03 -2.91
N LYS A 75 23.24 -2.69 -3.74
CA LYS A 75 23.00 -2.08 -5.06
C LYS A 75 22.22 -3.03 -5.96
N ILE A 76 22.64 -4.29 -6.03
CA ILE A 76 22.00 -5.30 -6.89
C ILE A 76 20.57 -5.57 -6.42
N ILE A 77 20.37 -5.82 -5.13
CA ILE A 77 19.04 -6.18 -4.61
C ILE A 77 18.04 -5.03 -4.77
N THR A 78 18.48 -3.78 -4.56
CA THR A 78 17.62 -2.59 -4.77
C THR A 78 17.10 -2.54 -6.20
N ALA A 79 17.97 -2.73 -7.20
CA ALA A 79 17.56 -2.75 -8.60
C ALA A 79 16.62 -3.93 -8.94
N LYS A 80 16.78 -5.08 -8.27
CA LYS A 80 15.89 -6.24 -8.44
C LYS A 80 14.54 -6.04 -7.75
N CYS A 81 14.51 -5.39 -6.59
CA CYS A 81 13.28 -5.08 -5.86
C CYS A 81 12.39 -4.10 -6.62
N VAL A 82 12.95 -3.18 -7.41
CA VAL A 82 12.15 -2.33 -8.32
C VAL A 82 11.37 -3.20 -9.32
N LYS A 83 12.04 -4.19 -9.95
CA LYS A 83 11.38 -5.11 -10.87
C LYS A 83 10.37 -6.02 -10.18
N LEU A 84 10.67 -6.43 -8.94
CA LEU A 84 9.74 -7.19 -8.12
C LEU A 84 8.46 -6.37 -7.86
N LYS A 85 8.61 -5.10 -7.45
CA LYS A 85 7.48 -4.18 -7.24
C LYS A 85 6.60 -4.11 -8.49
N GLU A 86 7.18 -3.90 -9.66
CA GLU A 86 6.43 -3.84 -10.93
C GLU A 86 5.65 -5.14 -11.21
N ASN A 87 6.24 -6.30 -10.94
CA ASN A 87 5.58 -7.58 -11.14
C ASN A 87 4.48 -7.83 -10.13
N VAL A 88 4.71 -7.50 -8.86
CA VAL A 88 3.69 -7.58 -7.81
C VAL A 88 2.52 -6.66 -8.16
N HIS A 89 2.79 -5.42 -8.57
CA HIS A 89 1.76 -4.48 -8.99
C HIS A 89 0.90 -5.07 -10.12
N LYS A 90 1.48 -5.70 -11.14
CA LYS A 90 0.70 -6.35 -12.22
C LYS A 90 -0.21 -7.49 -11.73
N ILE A 91 0.15 -8.16 -10.64
CA ILE A 91 -0.62 -9.28 -10.08
C ILE A 91 -1.77 -8.76 -9.20
N ILE A 92 -1.50 -7.75 -8.39
CA ILE A 92 -2.47 -7.22 -7.42
C ILE A 92 -3.31 -6.07 -7.98
N LYS A 93 -2.95 -5.52 -9.15
CA LYS A 93 -3.66 -4.40 -9.76
C LYS A 93 -5.13 -4.74 -9.96
N ILE A 94 -6.00 -3.88 -9.45
CA ILE A 94 -7.43 -3.95 -9.74
C ILE A 94 -7.66 -3.24 -11.08
N PRO A 95 -8.26 -3.91 -12.08
CA PRO A 95 -8.58 -3.26 -13.34
C PRO A 95 -9.51 -2.07 -13.16
N GLU A 96 -9.28 -0.97 -13.88
CA GLU A 96 -10.01 0.30 -13.75
C GLU A 96 -11.53 0.19 -13.99
N HIS A 97 -11.99 -0.87 -14.65
CA HIS A 97 -13.40 -1.13 -14.91
C HIS A 97 -14.09 -1.98 -13.84
N ILE A 98 -13.34 -2.46 -12.84
CA ILE A 98 -13.86 -3.28 -11.75
C ILE A 98 -14.12 -2.38 -10.56
N LEU A 99 -15.39 -2.36 -10.12
CA LEU A 99 -15.81 -1.77 -8.86
C LEU A 99 -15.76 -2.85 -7.78
N LEU A 100 -15.10 -2.55 -6.66
CA LEU A 100 -15.05 -3.43 -5.51
C LEU A 100 -16.44 -3.61 -4.88
N PRO A 101 -16.73 -4.78 -4.27
CA PRO A 101 -18.00 -5.01 -3.59
C PRO A 101 -18.32 -3.99 -2.50
N GLU A 102 -17.30 -3.49 -1.81
CA GLU A 102 -17.41 -2.47 -0.76
C GLU A 102 -17.94 -1.14 -1.31
N ASP A 103 -17.65 -0.83 -2.58
CA ASP A 103 -18.07 0.39 -3.26
C ASP A 103 -19.35 0.19 -4.09
N ALA A 104 -20.11 -0.88 -3.87
CA ALA A 104 -21.32 -1.15 -4.66
C ALA A 104 -22.33 0.02 -4.66
N CYS A 105 -22.36 0.84 -3.58
CA CYS A 105 -23.18 2.05 -3.52
C CYS A 105 -22.74 3.12 -4.53
N GLN A 106 -21.46 3.15 -4.91
CA GLN A 106 -20.93 4.08 -5.90
C GLN A 106 -21.25 3.68 -7.34
N LYS A 107 -21.87 2.51 -7.56
CA LYS A 107 -22.34 2.10 -8.89
C LYS A 107 -23.36 3.08 -9.47
N GLU A 108 -24.19 3.64 -8.61
CA GLU A 108 -25.11 4.72 -8.94
C GLU A 108 -24.64 5.97 -8.20
N GLN A 109 -24.02 6.89 -8.93
CA GLN A 109 -23.51 8.12 -8.33
C GLN A 109 -24.58 9.20 -8.35
N TYR A 110 -24.88 9.75 -7.18
CA TYR A 110 -25.71 10.93 -7.04
C TYR A 110 -24.85 12.18 -7.11
N THR A 111 -25.36 13.19 -7.80
CA THR A 111 -24.76 14.52 -7.78
C THR A 111 -25.02 15.20 -6.45
N ILE A 112 -24.16 16.17 -6.10
CA ILE A 112 -24.32 16.97 -4.89
C ILE A 112 -25.68 17.69 -4.86
N GLU A 113 -26.18 18.11 -6.03
CA GLU A 113 -27.49 18.76 -6.14
C GLU A 113 -28.64 17.80 -5.84
N GLU A 114 -28.57 16.56 -6.30
CA GLU A 114 -29.55 15.52 -6.02
C GLU A 114 -29.56 15.14 -4.54
N GLU A 115 -28.38 14.99 -3.93
CA GLU A 115 -28.24 14.73 -2.49
C GLU A 115 -28.84 15.86 -1.65
N LEU A 116 -28.52 17.12 -1.99
CA LEU A 116 -29.10 18.30 -1.32
C LEU A 116 -30.61 18.40 -1.51
N ASN A 117 -31.14 17.95 -2.65
CA ASN A 117 -32.57 17.96 -2.90
C ASN A 117 -33.28 16.88 -2.07
N LEU A 118 -32.69 15.68 -1.98
CA LEU A 118 -33.17 14.60 -1.11
C LEU A 118 -33.20 15.03 0.36
N ASP A 119 -32.15 15.72 0.83
CA ASP A 119 -32.10 16.23 2.21
C ASP A 119 -33.23 17.22 2.51
N LYS A 120 -33.54 18.11 1.56
CA LYS A 120 -34.66 19.06 1.69
C LYS A 120 -36.00 18.33 1.72
N GLU A 121 -36.18 17.32 0.87
CA GLU A 121 -37.40 16.52 0.84
C GLU A 121 -37.60 15.76 2.16
N ILE A 122 -36.54 15.17 2.70
CA ILE A 122 -36.55 14.51 4.01
C ILE A 122 -36.96 15.49 5.11
N ALA A 123 -36.37 16.69 5.15
CA ALA A 123 -36.70 17.71 6.14
C ALA A 123 -38.18 18.15 6.05
N ASP A 124 -38.70 18.31 4.84
CA ASP A 124 -40.09 18.67 4.59
C ASP A 124 -41.06 17.57 5.01
N LEU A 125 -40.75 16.31 4.71
CA LEU A 125 -41.54 15.16 5.15
C LEU A 125 -41.54 15.03 6.67
N GLN A 126 -40.39 15.20 7.33
CA GLN A 126 -40.31 15.20 8.80
C GLN A 126 -41.17 16.31 9.42
N ARG A 127 -41.17 17.51 8.84
CA ARG A 127 -42.02 18.62 9.30
C ARG A 127 -43.51 18.30 9.12
N LYS A 128 -43.90 17.78 7.96
CA LYS A 128 -45.30 17.37 7.69
C LYS A 128 -45.75 16.29 8.66
N PHE A 129 -44.89 15.29 8.92
CA PHE A 129 -45.18 14.22 9.87
C PHE A 129 -45.38 14.74 11.29
N LYS A 130 -44.50 15.62 11.78
CA LYS A 130 -44.67 16.27 13.10
C LYS A 130 -45.97 17.05 13.22
N ASN A 131 -46.34 17.79 12.17
CA ASN A 131 -47.59 18.55 12.14
C ASN A 131 -48.82 17.62 12.17
N ALA A 132 -48.80 16.53 11.40
CA ALA A 132 -49.88 15.55 11.38
C ALA A 132 -50.03 14.85 12.74
N LEU A 133 -48.91 14.48 13.38
CA LEU A 133 -48.91 13.89 14.72
C LEU A 133 -49.49 14.85 15.77
N CYS A 134 -49.10 16.13 15.73
CA CYS A 134 -49.65 17.15 16.61
C CYS A 134 -51.17 17.29 16.42
N MET A 135 -51.66 17.35 15.18
CA MET A 135 -53.09 17.38 14.90
C MET A 135 -53.82 16.14 15.42
N GLN A 136 -53.26 14.94 15.24
CA GLN A 136 -53.85 13.72 15.78
C GLN A 136 -53.95 13.71 17.31
N LEU A 137 -52.96 14.26 18.02
CA LEU A 137 -52.97 14.37 19.48
C LEU A 137 -53.98 15.40 19.99
N LEU A 138 -54.23 16.47 19.22
CA LEU A 138 -55.20 17.52 19.56
C LEU A 138 -56.66 17.16 19.20
N LEU A 139 -56.86 16.19 18.31
CA LEU A 139 -58.16 15.69 17.87
C LEU A 139 -58.62 14.42 18.62
N LYS A 140 -57.81 13.93 19.56
CA LYS A 140 -58.17 12.91 20.55
C LYS A 140 -58.53 13.56 21.88
#